data_AF-A0A3G8WHJ5-F1
#
_entry.id   AF-A0A3G8WHJ5-F1
#
_cell.length_a   1.000
_cell.length_b   1.000
_cell.length_c   1.000
_cell.angle_alpha   90.00
_cell.angle_beta   90.00
_cell.angle_gamma   90.00
#
_symmetry.space_group_name_H-M   'P 1'
#
loop_
_entity.id
_entity.type
_entity.pdbx_description
1 polymer ?
#
loop_
_entity_poly.entity_id
_entity_poly.type
_entity_poly.pdbx_seq_one_letter_code
_entity_poly.pdbx_strand_id
1 'polypeptide(L)' 'MVKPQQNAIIERFNKTYREDVLDANLFFSLQDVKDLTERWIEDYNYERPHEALDFKTPSEYEVA' A
#
# COMPACT_ATOMS: atom_id res chain seq x y z
N MET A 1 -23.96 -0.07 0.95
CA MET A 1 -23.69 -0.72 -0.34
C MET A 1 -22.25 -0.39 -0.71
N VAL A 2 -21.32 -1.32 -0.47
CA VAL A 2 -19.89 -1.07 -0.75
C VAL A 2 -19.70 -1.13 -2.27
N LYS A 3 -19.06 -0.11 -2.85
CA LYS A 3 -18.86 -0.03 -4.31
C LYS A 3 -17.76 -1.03 -4.71
N PRO A 4 -17.98 -1.93 -5.69
CA PRO A 4 -16.99 -2.93 -6.11
C PRO A 4 -15.61 -2.34 -6.46
N GLN A 5 -15.59 -1.11 -6.98
CA GLN A 5 -14.36 -0.38 -7.32
C GLN A 5 -13.50 -0.04 -6.10
N GLN A 6 -14.12 0.28 -4.95
CA GLN A 6 -13.39 0.55 -3.71
C GLN A 6 -12.78 -0.73 -3.13
N ASN A 7 -13.46 -1.87 -3.28
CA ASN A 7 -12.92 -3.17 -2.85
C ASN A 7 -11.67 -3.55 -3.65
N ALA A 8 -11.68 -3.36 -4.98
CA ALA A 8 -10.54 -3.68 -5.82
C ALA A 8 -9.27 -2.91 -5.43
N ILE A 9 -9.41 -1.64 -5.04
CA ILE A 9 -8.30 -0.79 -4.57
C ILE A 9 -7.74 -1.33 -3.25
N ILE A 10 -8.62 -1.61 -2.27
CA ILE A 10 -8.23 -2.13 -0.96
C ILE A 10 -7.59 -3.52 -1.09
N GLU A 11 -8.12 -4.39 -1.95
CA GLU A 11 -7.56 -5.71 -2.23
C GLU A 11 -6.15 -5.62 -2.80
N ARG A 12 -5.92 -4.70 -3.74
CA ARG A 12 -4.58 -4.46 -4.32
C ARG A 12 -3.59 -3.95 -3.27
N PHE A 13 -4.01 -2.99 -2.45
CA PHE A 13 -3.20 -2.48 -1.34
C PHE A 13 -2.81 -3.62 -0.40
N ASN A 14 -3.79 -4.39 0.10
CA ASN A 14 -3.55 -5.47 1.06
C ASN A 14 -2.66 -6.58 0.49
N LYS A 15 -2.86 -6.93 -0.79
CA LYS A 15 -2.01 -7.91 -1.47
C LYS A 15 -0.56 -7.45 -1.50
N THR A 16 -0.34 -6.22 -1.96
CA THR A 16 1.01 -5.64 -2.09
C THR A 16 1.68 -5.48 -0.73
N TYR A 17 0.94 -5.03 0.29
CA TYR A 17 1.44 -4.93 1.66
C TYR A 17 1.87 -6.29 2.23
N ARG A 18 1.09 -7.35 1.97
CA ARG A 18 1.46 -8.70 2.38
C ARG A 18 2.77 -9.14 1.71
N GLU A 19 2.88 -9.00 0.40
CA GLU A 19 4.05 -9.44 -0.38
C GLU A 19 5.31 -8.64 0.00
N ASP A 20 5.22 -7.32 0.07
CA ASP A 20 6.39 -6.43 0.27
C ASP A 20 6.80 -6.29 1.74
N VAL A 21 5.88 -6.45 2.69
CA VAL A 21 6.14 -6.24 4.12
C VAL A 21 6.08 -7.54 4.91
N LEU A 22 4.95 -8.25 4.87
CA LEU A 22 4.73 -9.38 5.78
C LEU A 22 5.48 -10.64 5.37
N ASP A 23 5.52 -10.96 4.07
CA ASP A 23 6.15 -12.17 3.55
C ASP A 23 7.67 -11.97 3.34
N ALA A 24 8.11 -10.74 3.15
CA ALA A 24 9.51 -10.40 2.89
C ALA A 24 10.38 -10.22 4.16
N ASN A 25 9.77 -10.11 5.35
CA ASN A 25 10.47 -9.74 6.57
C ASN A 25 10.18 -10.72 7.73
N LEU A 26 11.18 -10.95 8.58
CA LEU A 26 11.01 -11.61 9.88
C LEU A 26 10.97 -10.56 10.97
N PHE A 27 9.89 -10.56 11.75
CA PHE A 27 9.69 -9.59 12.84
C PHE A 27 9.91 -10.25 14.20
N PHE A 28 10.53 -9.52 15.12
CA PHE A 28 10.77 -9.97 16.49
C PHE A 28 9.94 -9.20 17.50
N SER A 29 9.34 -8.07 17.09
CA SER A 29 8.42 -7.30 17.90
C SER A 29 7.30 -6.68 17.05
N LEU A 30 6.20 -6.30 17.70
CA LEU A 30 5.15 -5.50 17.06
C LEU A 30 5.65 -4.09 16.70
N GLN A 31 6.68 -3.58 17.39
CA GLN A 31 7.25 -2.28 17.06
C GLN A 31 7.96 -2.34 15.71
N ASP A 32 8.71 -3.42 15.44
CA ASP A 32 9.41 -3.62 14.17
C ASP A 32 8.42 -3.59 12.99
N VAL A 33 7.28 -4.27 13.15
CA VAL A 33 6.21 -4.25 12.15
C VAL A 33 5.72 -2.83 11.94
N LYS A 34 5.35 -2.11 13.02
CA LYS A 34 4.80 -0.75 12.93
C LYS A 34 5.75 0.23 12.24
N ASP A 35 7.03 0.20 12.62
CA ASP A 35 8.04 1.12 12.06
C ASP A 35 8.23 0.88 10.56
N LEU A 36 8.22 -0.39 10.13
CA LEU A 36 8.31 -0.73 8.72
C LEU A 36 7.02 -0.39 7.97
N THR A 37 5.85 -0.66 8.57
CA THR A 37 4.54 -0.33 8.00
C THR A 37 4.41 1.16 7.74
N GLU A 38 4.80 2.00 8.70
CA GLU A 38 4.69 3.47 8.56
C GLU A 38 5.48 3.98 7.36
N ARG A 39 6.75 3.59 7.25
CA ARG A 39 7.60 3.95 6.10
C ARG A 39 7.05 3.40 4.80
N TRP A 40 6.61 2.14 4.79
CA TRP A 40 6.08 1.52 3.58
C TRP A 40 4.79 2.19 3.10
N ILE A 41 3.92 2.65 4.02
CA ILE A 41 2.70 3.38 3.66
C ILE A 41 3.05 4.74 3.05
N GLU A 42 4.05 5.44 3.58
CA GLU A 42 4.54 6.69 2.97
C GLU A 42 5.04 6.44 1.55
N ASP A 43 5.94 5.46 1.36
CA ASP A 43 6.47 5.09 0.04
C ASP A 43 5.36 4.69 -0.93
N TYR A 44 4.41 3.85 -0.49
CA TYR A 44 3.31 3.38 -1.32
C TYR A 44 2.43 4.54 -1.79
N ASN A 45 2.12 5.50 -0.91
CA ASN A 45 1.18 6.57 -1.20
C ASN A 45 1.80 7.75 -1.97
N TYR A 46 3.10 8.01 -1.79
CA TYR A 46 3.73 9.25 -2.28
C TYR A 46 4.88 9.03 -3.26
N GLU A 47 5.49 7.85 -3.28
CA GLU A 47 6.70 7.60 -4.08
C GLU A 47 6.49 6.50 -5.14
N ARG A 48 5.54 5.59 -4.93
CA ARG A 48 5.35 4.43 -5.82
C ARG A 48 4.31 4.70 -6.92
N PRO A 49 4.73 4.85 -8.20
CA PRO A 49 3.79 4.93 -9.29
C PRO A 49 3.09 3.58 -9.53
N HIS A 50 1.80 3.61 -9.81
CA HIS A 50 1.01 2.42 -10.09
C HIS A 50 0.44 2.44 -11.50
N GLU A 51 0.68 1.39 -12.28
CA GLU A 51 0.15 1.24 -13.64
C GLU A 51 -1.38 1.41 -13.71
N ALA A 52 -2.10 0.89 -12.72
CA ALA A 52 -3.56 1.02 -12.63
C ALA A 52 -4.06 2.46 -12.37
N LEU A 53 -3.16 3.37 -11.98
CA LEU A 53 -3.42 4.79 -11.72
C LEU A 53 -2.72 5.67 -12.76
N ASP A 54 -2.57 5.21 -14.00
CA ASP A 54 -1.84 5.91 -15.08
C ASP A 54 -0.39 6.26 -14.69
N PHE A 55 0.28 5.35 -13.97
CA PHE A 55 1.63 5.54 -13.43
C PHE A 55 1.77 6.73 -12.47
N LYS A 56 0.67 7.13 -11.83
CA LYS A 56 0.66 8.06 -10.70
C LYS A 56 0.75 7.32 -9.38
N THR A 57 1.19 8.04 -8.35
CA THR A 57 1.06 7.58 -6.96
C THR A 57 -0.40 7.70 -6.50
N PRO A 58 -0.81 6.99 -5.43
CA PRO A 58 -2.15 7.14 -4.87
C PRO A 58 -2.47 8.59 -4.52
N SER A 59 -1.52 9.33 -3.94
CA SER A 59 -1.71 10.74 -3.58
C SER A 59 -1.91 11.62 -4.82
N GLU A 60 -1.13 11.41 -5.89
CA GLU A 60 -1.29 12.15 -7.15
C GLU A 60 -2.62 11.85 -7.85
N TYR A 61 -3.12 10.62 -7.73
CA TYR A 61 -4.40 10.21 -8.31
C TYR A 61 -5.60 10.79 -7.54
N GLU A 62 -5.52 10.90 -6.20
CA GLU A 62 -6.61 11.47 -5.39
C GLU A 62 -6.86 12.96 -5.65
N VAL A 63 -5.82 13.70 -6.04
CA VAL A 63 -5.89 15.15 -6.30
C VAL A 63 -6.31 15.47 -7.76
N ALA A 64 -6.33 14.46 -8.64
CA ALA A 64 -6.67 14.60 -10.06
C ALA A 64 -8.18 14.50 -10.34
#